data_AF-A0AAN6QUU7-F1
#
_entry.id   AF-A0AAN6QUU7-F1
#
_cell.length_a   1.000
_cell.length_b   1.000
_cell.length_c   1.000
_cell.angle_alpha   90.00
_cell.angle_beta   90.00
_cell.angle_gamma   90.00
#
_symmetry.space_group_name_H-M   'P 1'
#
loop_
_entity.id
_entity.type
_entity.pdbx_description
1 polymer ?
#
loop_
_entity_poly.entity_id
_entity_poly.type
_entity_poly.pdbx_seq_one_letter_code
_entity_poly.pdbx_strand_id
1 'polypeptide(L)'
;MTSVTLTGISRRFSRSCPGGNRVLKYLVLATTILTCTAVYFIYEALTFAGRADQVHAFDAAPSVSQEPEHPIEKLIIYAQAEQRRLLSKQSHNLSTAALRYQERRGRRPPPEFDAWFKYAHEHDAIVVEDFFDRIYDDLNPFWTLEPRELRRRSGPRAHEHVISVRKRKAILQTTHADPMGRMPQWHRLVEELAQWLPDVDLPVNVMDESRLLVPWEEINERVQNEAAARRVAPPSEVRTEFTGLPAIDSEPEEEPFDVHWIDSPSRNISPIDIYHDAIDMPIAYPRHSFSGYVQNWTLSKDPCQHPHLRSLHGTFIEPVSINTAQSLIPLFGGSKLRQNNDILLPPAMYLSTDELYAGRGGRGPKWSQKKAGVVWRGVASGGRNKAETWTHFHRHRYVQMLNGTAVHAAETGSLPAEGTTFKLPAQGQYGVVASGNGSLGGWLSNVTDVAFTRLECFPLPSTPADETLCSYTNPYFEVRPPIPMHAQYGFKYLPDVDGNSYSGRFRAFLHDSGSVVLKATLYDEWHDSRLMPWLHFVPFDNTYIDVYGILDFFIAAEDNGVHDKLAERIAGEGRVWANKVLRRADMALYVWRLILEFARLCDDRRDVLGWIDDLNSY
;
A
#
# COMPACT_ATOMS: atom_id res chain seq x y z
N MET A 1 80.80 -79.69 -9.78
CA MET A 1 79.86 -79.36 -8.69
C MET A 1 79.40 -77.95 -8.92
N THR A 2 78.07 -77.78 -9.03
CA THR A 2 77.29 -76.56 -8.79
C THR A 2 77.83 -75.21 -9.28
N SER A 3 76.93 -74.49 -9.96
CA SER A 3 76.87 -73.03 -10.11
C SER A 3 77.17 -72.46 -11.50
N VAL A 4 76.51 -71.33 -11.72
CA VAL A 4 76.75 -70.23 -12.66
C VAL A 4 76.57 -70.52 -14.15
N THR A 5 75.68 -69.76 -14.81
CA THR A 5 76.09 -69.03 -16.02
C THR A 5 75.20 -67.83 -16.36
N LEU A 6 75.91 -66.78 -16.72
CA LEU A 6 75.50 -65.47 -17.20
C LEU A 6 75.26 -65.50 -18.73
N THR A 7 74.65 -64.42 -19.23
CA THR A 7 74.73 -63.79 -20.58
C THR A 7 73.80 -64.17 -21.73
N GLY A 8 73.30 -63.11 -22.40
CA GLY A 8 72.98 -63.03 -23.84
C GLY A 8 71.48 -62.89 -24.17
N ILE A 9 70.87 -61.70 -24.19
CA ILE A 9 70.84 -60.66 -25.26
C ILE A 9 70.53 -61.16 -26.68
N SER A 10 69.33 -60.84 -27.19
CA SER A 10 69.00 -60.51 -28.60
C SER A 10 67.50 -60.12 -28.71
N ARG A 11 67.12 -58.82 -28.82
CA ARG A 11 66.75 -58.08 -30.07
C ARG A 11 65.64 -58.79 -30.89
N ARG A 12 64.45 -58.24 -31.19
CA ARG A 12 64.10 -56.95 -31.85
C ARG A 12 62.56 -56.74 -31.89
N PHE A 13 62.12 -55.47 -31.80
CA PHE A 13 61.06 -54.72 -32.55
C PHE A 13 59.66 -55.37 -32.77
N SER A 14 58.51 -54.68 -32.78
CA SER A 14 58.06 -53.29 -32.62
C SER A 14 56.56 -53.31 -32.93
N ARG A 15 55.70 -52.60 -32.16
CA ARG A 15 54.63 -51.70 -32.67
C ARG A 15 53.76 -51.10 -31.54
N SER A 16 53.94 -49.78 -31.36
CA SER A 16 52.95 -48.69 -31.09
C SER A 16 52.14 -48.55 -29.77
N CYS A 17 52.53 -47.50 -29.02
CA CYS A 17 51.85 -46.51 -28.15
C CYS A 17 50.40 -46.65 -27.62
N PRO A 18 50.16 -46.17 -26.37
CA PRO A 18 48.95 -45.43 -26.04
C PRO A 18 49.28 -44.08 -25.38
N GLY A 19 49.35 -43.02 -26.19
CA GLY A 19 49.30 -41.63 -25.74
C GLY A 19 47.93 -41.06 -26.10
N GLY A 20 46.96 -41.17 -25.20
CA GLY A 20 45.56 -40.84 -25.45
C GLY A 20 44.97 -39.89 -24.42
N ASN A 21 45.16 -38.58 -24.67
CA ASN A 21 44.19 -37.52 -24.41
C ASN A 21 43.87 -37.11 -22.96
N ARG A 22 44.85 -36.57 -22.25
CA ARG A 22 44.61 -35.62 -21.14
C ARG A 22 43.83 -34.38 -21.61
N VAL A 23 44.07 -33.92 -22.84
CA VAL A 23 43.39 -32.76 -23.46
C VAL A 23 41.88 -33.00 -23.58
N LEU A 24 41.45 -34.20 -23.96
CA LEU A 24 40.02 -34.54 -24.06
C LEU A 24 39.34 -34.52 -22.69
N LYS A 25 40.03 -34.94 -21.62
CA LYS A 25 39.48 -34.88 -20.25
C LYS A 25 39.27 -33.44 -19.77
N TYR A 26 40.21 -32.55 -20.06
CA TYR A 26 40.06 -31.13 -19.74
C TYR A 26 38.98 -30.45 -20.59
N LEU A 27 38.84 -30.83 -21.87
CA LEU A 27 37.76 -30.34 -22.75
C LEU A 27 36.39 -30.81 -22.28
N VAL A 28 36.25 -32.06 -21.82
CA VAL A 28 34.99 -32.55 -21.26
C VAL A 28 34.66 -31.79 -19.98
N LEU A 29 35.61 -31.64 -19.05
CA LEU A 29 35.40 -30.92 -17.80
C LEU A 29 35.03 -29.44 -18.03
N ALA A 30 35.73 -28.75 -18.94
CA ALA A 30 35.44 -27.36 -19.28
C ALA A 30 34.06 -27.21 -19.90
N THR A 31 33.68 -28.12 -20.81
CA THR A 31 32.34 -28.13 -21.41
C THR A 31 31.26 -28.40 -20.37
N THR A 32 31.47 -29.33 -19.43
CA THR A 32 30.52 -29.62 -18.35
C THR A 32 30.34 -28.42 -17.41
N ILE A 33 31.43 -27.75 -17.04
CA ILE A 33 31.36 -26.53 -16.24
C ILE A 33 30.57 -25.46 -17.00
N LEU A 34 30.93 -25.17 -18.25
CA LEU A 34 30.21 -24.18 -19.07
C LEU A 34 28.72 -24.49 -19.21
N THR A 35 28.35 -25.75 -19.41
CA THR A 35 26.93 -26.13 -19.50
C THR A 35 26.23 -25.99 -18.16
N CYS A 36 26.86 -26.35 -17.04
CA CYS A 36 26.28 -26.16 -15.71
C CYS A 36 26.10 -24.68 -15.38
N THR A 37 27.08 -23.82 -15.73
CA THR A 37 26.95 -22.39 -15.53
C THR A 37 25.87 -21.78 -16.42
N ALA A 38 25.80 -22.21 -17.69
CA ALA A 38 24.75 -21.75 -18.60
C ALA A 38 23.35 -22.18 -18.12
N VAL A 39 23.20 -23.41 -17.63
CA VAL A 39 21.93 -23.89 -17.05
C VAL A 39 21.59 -23.13 -15.76
N TYR A 40 22.58 -22.82 -14.92
CA TYR A 40 22.38 -22.00 -13.73
C TYR A 40 21.92 -20.57 -14.10
N PHE A 41 22.54 -19.92 -15.08
CA PHE A 41 22.12 -18.60 -15.54
C PHE A 41 20.77 -18.61 -16.27
N ILE A 42 20.44 -19.68 -17.00
CA ILE A 42 19.10 -19.86 -17.59
C ILE A 42 18.05 -20.08 -16.50
N TYR A 43 18.38 -20.84 -15.45
CA TYR A 43 17.49 -21.05 -14.31
C TYR A 43 17.29 -19.76 -13.51
N GLU A 44 18.35 -19.00 -13.24
CA GLU A 44 18.29 -17.64 -12.65
C GLU A 44 17.49 -16.69 -13.55
N ALA A 45 17.69 -16.71 -14.86
CA ALA A 45 16.93 -15.87 -15.79
C ALA A 45 15.44 -16.26 -15.86
N LEU A 46 15.11 -17.55 -15.81
CA LEU A 46 13.72 -18.04 -15.80
C LEU A 46 13.04 -17.83 -14.46
N THR A 47 13.76 -17.90 -13.33
CA THR A 47 13.23 -17.57 -12.01
C THR A 47 13.11 -16.06 -11.80
N PHE A 48 14.02 -15.26 -12.38
CA PHE A 48 13.90 -13.81 -12.46
C PHE A 48 12.72 -13.42 -13.37
N ALA A 49 12.54 -14.07 -14.52
CA ALA A 49 11.37 -13.89 -15.38
C ALA A 49 10.07 -14.32 -14.68
N GLY A 50 10.07 -15.44 -13.94
CA GLY A 50 8.91 -15.89 -13.15
C GLY A 50 8.59 -15.00 -11.94
N ARG A 51 9.58 -14.27 -11.39
CA ARG A 51 9.36 -13.20 -10.40
C ARG A 51 8.92 -11.89 -11.06
N ALA A 52 9.42 -11.59 -12.26
CA ALA A 52 8.95 -10.47 -13.08
C ALA A 52 7.50 -10.68 -13.56
N ASP A 53 7.07 -11.93 -13.77
CA ASP A 53 5.67 -12.31 -14.08
C ASP A 53 4.68 -12.03 -12.95
N GLN A 54 5.13 -11.73 -11.73
CA GLN A 54 4.29 -11.13 -10.68
C GLN A 54 4.34 -9.59 -10.64
N VAL A 55 5.23 -8.98 -11.43
CA VAL A 55 5.37 -7.53 -11.61
C VAL A 55 4.70 -7.04 -12.90
N HIS A 56 4.27 -7.95 -13.79
CA HIS A 56 3.57 -7.63 -15.03
C HIS A 56 2.06 -7.36 -14.81
N ALA A 57 1.75 -6.23 -14.16
CA ALA A 57 0.61 -5.41 -14.57
C ALA A 57 1.12 -4.53 -15.72
N PHE A 58 0.40 -4.43 -16.85
CA PHE A 58 0.69 -3.60 -18.04
C PHE A 58 1.24 -4.24 -19.35
N ASP A 59 1.18 -5.56 -19.56
CA ASP A 59 1.57 -6.13 -20.89
C ASP A 59 0.42 -6.44 -21.86
N ALA A 60 -0.82 -6.06 -21.54
CA ALA A 60 -1.91 -6.15 -22.50
C ALA A 60 -2.08 -4.82 -23.26
N ALA A 61 -1.38 -4.66 -24.39
CA ALA A 61 -1.66 -3.59 -25.33
C ALA A 61 -3.04 -3.83 -25.99
N PRO A 62 -4.04 -2.95 -25.82
CA PRO A 62 -5.30 -3.07 -26.55
C PRO A 62 -5.09 -2.70 -28.01
N SER A 63 -5.72 -3.44 -28.93
CA SER A 63 -5.80 -3.05 -30.33
C SER A 63 -6.78 -1.88 -30.47
N VAL A 64 -6.24 -0.66 -30.66
CA VAL A 64 -7.04 0.54 -30.93
C VAL A 64 -6.59 1.16 -32.25
N SER A 65 -7.55 1.45 -33.13
CA SER A 65 -7.36 1.91 -34.51
C SER A 65 -7.01 3.40 -34.66
N GLN A 66 -6.81 4.13 -33.56
CA GLN A 66 -6.13 5.42 -33.49
C GLN A 66 -5.41 5.48 -32.13
N GLU A 67 -4.11 5.80 -32.12
CA GLU A 67 -3.42 5.97 -30.84
C GLU A 67 -3.97 7.20 -30.10
N PRO A 68 -4.29 7.09 -28.80
CA PRO A 68 -4.69 8.25 -27.99
C PRO A 68 -3.59 9.31 -28.02
N GLU A 69 -4.00 10.57 -28.14
CA GLU A 69 -3.08 11.70 -28.34
C GLU A 69 -2.40 12.09 -27.01
N HIS A 70 -3.09 11.95 -25.88
CA HIS A 70 -2.55 12.33 -24.56
C HIS A 70 -2.18 11.12 -23.68
N PRO A 71 -1.06 11.15 -22.92
CA PRO A 71 -0.64 10.05 -22.03
C PRO A 71 -1.69 9.62 -21.00
N ILE A 72 -2.46 10.56 -20.44
CA ILE A 72 -3.53 10.26 -19.47
C ILE A 72 -4.62 9.38 -20.10
N GLU A 73 -4.97 9.60 -21.37
CA GLU A 73 -5.97 8.76 -22.06
C GLU A 73 -5.51 7.31 -22.19
N LYS A 74 -4.22 7.09 -22.47
CA LYS A 74 -3.61 5.74 -22.49
C LYS A 74 -3.70 5.08 -21.11
N LEU A 75 -3.37 5.81 -20.03
CA LEU A 75 -3.47 5.30 -18.66
C LEU A 75 -4.90 4.91 -18.28
N ILE A 76 -5.90 5.69 -18.68
CA ILE A 76 -7.33 5.37 -18.47
C ILE A 76 -7.71 4.09 -19.22
N ILE A 77 -7.27 3.93 -20.47
CA ILE A 77 -7.53 2.74 -21.28
C ILE A 77 -6.90 1.49 -20.62
N TYR A 78 -5.67 1.59 -20.15
CA TYR A 78 -4.99 0.49 -19.46
C TYR A 78 -5.70 0.11 -18.15
N ALA A 79 -6.12 1.10 -17.36
CA ALA A 79 -6.89 0.87 -16.14
C ALA A 79 -8.21 0.13 -16.42
N GLN A 80 -8.93 0.50 -17.49
CA GLN A 80 -10.14 -0.21 -17.91
C GLN A 80 -9.88 -1.65 -18.35
N ALA A 81 -8.79 -1.89 -19.08
CA ALA A 81 -8.39 -3.24 -19.49
C ALA A 81 -8.05 -4.11 -18.29
N GLU A 82 -7.31 -3.58 -17.33
CA GLU A 82 -6.93 -4.29 -16.12
C GLU A 82 -8.14 -4.62 -15.23
N GLN A 83 -9.07 -3.67 -15.08
CA GLN A 83 -10.32 -3.93 -14.37
C GLN A 83 -11.12 -5.08 -15.00
N ARG A 84 -11.23 -5.12 -16.34
CA ARG A 84 -11.88 -6.25 -17.05
C ARG A 84 -11.15 -7.57 -16.83
N ARG A 85 -9.82 -7.55 -16.81
CA ARG A 85 -8.99 -8.74 -16.54
C ARG A 85 -9.19 -9.27 -15.12
N LEU A 86 -9.30 -8.39 -14.12
CA LEU A 86 -9.58 -8.81 -12.74
C LEU A 86 -11.00 -9.38 -12.61
N LEU A 87 -11.99 -8.72 -13.21
CA LEU A 87 -13.39 -9.16 -13.17
C LEU A 87 -13.64 -10.48 -13.89
N SER A 88 -12.85 -10.85 -14.91
CA SER A 88 -12.96 -12.18 -15.53
C SER A 88 -12.61 -13.33 -14.57
N LYS A 89 -11.91 -13.02 -13.47
CA LYS A 89 -11.59 -13.93 -12.37
C LYS A 89 -12.63 -13.92 -11.24
N GLN A 90 -13.80 -13.32 -11.43
CA GLN A 90 -14.84 -13.31 -10.40
C GLN A 90 -15.46 -14.68 -10.20
N SER A 91 -15.51 -15.13 -8.95
CA SER A 91 -16.13 -16.39 -8.54
C SER A 91 -17.59 -16.17 -8.21
N HIS A 92 -18.47 -16.94 -8.87
CA HIS A 92 -19.93 -16.85 -8.70
C HIS A 92 -20.53 -18.00 -7.88
N ASN A 93 -19.73 -19.01 -7.56
CA ASN A 93 -20.13 -20.15 -6.76
C ASN A 93 -18.98 -20.60 -5.85
N LEU A 94 -19.33 -21.34 -4.80
CA LEU A 94 -18.41 -21.74 -3.74
C LEU A 94 -17.27 -22.64 -4.25
N SER A 95 -17.54 -23.61 -5.11
CA SER A 95 -16.51 -24.52 -5.63
C SER A 95 -15.47 -23.79 -6.47
N THR A 96 -15.90 -22.84 -7.31
CA THR A 96 -15.00 -21.98 -8.09
C THR A 96 -14.19 -21.05 -7.19
N ALA A 97 -14.81 -20.51 -6.13
CA ALA A 97 -14.09 -19.71 -5.15
C ALA A 97 -13.01 -20.51 -4.42
N ALA A 98 -13.32 -21.74 -4.01
CA ALA A 98 -12.38 -22.64 -3.34
C ALA A 98 -11.25 -23.11 -4.26
N LEU A 99 -11.53 -23.33 -5.56
CA LEU A 99 -10.51 -23.64 -6.55
C LEU A 99 -9.56 -22.46 -6.77
N ARG A 100 -10.10 -21.26 -7.06
CA ARG A 100 -9.27 -20.05 -7.27
C ARG A 100 -8.48 -19.67 -6.03
N TYR A 101 -9.04 -19.91 -4.85
CA TYR A 101 -8.31 -19.81 -3.60
C TYR A 101 -7.09 -20.72 -3.59
N GLN A 102 -7.26 -22.02 -3.88
CA GLN A 102 -6.16 -22.97 -3.89
C GLN A 102 -5.10 -22.61 -4.94
N GLU A 103 -5.51 -22.20 -6.14
CA GLU A 103 -4.63 -21.76 -7.21
C GLU A 103 -3.78 -20.54 -6.81
N ARG A 104 -4.39 -19.53 -6.18
CA ARG A 104 -3.68 -18.29 -5.81
C ARG A 104 -2.92 -18.40 -4.50
N ARG A 105 -3.47 -19.09 -3.51
CA ARG A 105 -2.96 -19.13 -2.12
C ARG A 105 -2.13 -20.38 -1.81
N GLY A 106 -2.14 -21.38 -2.70
CA GLY A 106 -1.38 -22.62 -2.54
C GLY A 106 -1.75 -23.40 -1.28
N ARG A 107 -2.94 -23.19 -0.74
CA ARG A 107 -3.49 -23.82 0.47
C ARG A 107 -4.98 -24.08 0.26
N ARG A 108 -5.57 -24.96 1.06
CA ARG A 108 -7.04 -25.04 1.14
C ARG A 108 -7.62 -23.83 1.87
N PRO A 109 -8.84 -23.37 1.53
CA PRO A 109 -9.49 -22.29 2.27
C PRO A 109 -9.55 -22.63 3.77
N PRO A 110 -9.50 -21.65 4.68
CA PRO A 110 -9.66 -21.90 6.11
C PRO A 110 -11.05 -22.50 6.40
N PRO A 111 -11.24 -23.16 7.56
CA PRO A 111 -12.58 -23.53 8.01
C PRO A 111 -13.57 -22.36 7.98
N GLU A 112 -14.86 -22.68 7.80
CA GLU A 112 -15.97 -21.70 7.66
C GLU A 112 -15.92 -20.84 6.38
N PHE A 113 -15.16 -21.28 5.36
CA PHE A 113 -15.10 -20.58 4.07
C PHE A 113 -16.44 -20.54 3.32
N ASP A 114 -17.25 -21.58 3.48
CA ASP A 114 -18.61 -21.66 2.95
C ASP A 114 -19.53 -20.60 3.55
N ALA A 115 -19.48 -20.40 4.88
CA ALA A 115 -20.23 -19.35 5.57
C ALA A 115 -19.77 -17.96 5.13
N TRP A 116 -18.45 -17.76 5.00
CA TRP A 116 -17.87 -16.52 4.47
C TRP A 116 -18.34 -16.23 3.04
N PHE A 117 -18.32 -17.24 2.16
CA PHE A 117 -18.76 -17.09 0.77
C PHE A 117 -20.27 -16.85 0.68
N LYS A 118 -21.06 -17.53 1.52
CA LYS A 118 -22.50 -17.30 1.63
C LYS A 118 -22.80 -15.86 2.01
N TYR A 119 -22.11 -15.32 3.03
CA TYR A 119 -22.26 -13.91 3.41
C TYR A 119 -21.89 -12.96 2.27
N ALA A 120 -20.80 -13.27 1.54
CA ALA A 120 -20.41 -12.50 0.35
C ALA A 120 -21.55 -12.47 -0.69
N HIS A 121 -22.18 -13.62 -0.95
CA HIS A 121 -23.29 -13.74 -1.88
C HIS A 121 -24.53 -12.98 -1.42
N GLU A 122 -24.92 -13.12 -0.15
CA GLU A 122 -26.09 -12.44 0.45
C GLU A 122 -25.95 -10.90 0.47
N HIS A 123 -24.73 -10.38 0.40
CA HIS A 123 -24.44 -8.95 0.36
C HIS A 123 -23.99 -8.45 -1.02
N ASP A 124 -24.18 -9.23 -2.08
CA ASP A 124 -23.77 -8.88 -3.45
C ASP A 124 -22.29 -8.46 -3.55
N ALA A 125 -21.41 -9.10 -2.76
CA ALA A 125 -19.98 -8.80 -2.77
C ALA A 125 -19.29 -9.42 -4.00
N ILE A 126 -18.34 -8.67 -4.56
CA ILE A 126 -17.54 -9.14 -5.70
C ILE A 126 -16.37 -9.98 -5.17
N VAL A 127 -16.44 -11.30 -5.39
CA VAL A 127 -15.40 -12.25 -4.97
C VAL A 127 -14.41 -12.49 -6.10
N VAL A 128 -13.30 -11.74 -6.07
CA VAL A 128 -12.10 -11.98 -6.89
C VAL A 128 -10.95 -12.24 -5.92
N GLU A 129 -10.22 -13.35 -6.06
CA GLU A 129 -9.21 -13.72 -5.07
C GLU A 129 -8.11 -12.65 -4.95
N ASP A 130 -7.71 -12.02 -6.06
CA ASP A 130 -6.77 -10.88 -6.11
C ASP A 130 -7.20 -9.72 -5.16
N PHE A 131 -8.49 -9.51 -4.89
CA PHE A 131 -8.98 -8.45 -3.96
C PHE A 131 -8.66 -8.70 -2.48
N PHE A 132 -8.06 -9.85 -2.16
CA PHE A 132 -7.63 -10.23 -0.81
C PHE A 132 -6.11 -10.30 -0.68
N ASP A 133 -5.34 -9.93 -1.71
CA ASP A 133 -3.87 -10.01 -1.70
C ASP A 133 -3.23 -9.34 -0.51
N ARG A 134 -3.75 -8.17 -0.10
CA ARG A 134 -3.25 -7.46 1.08
C ARG A 134 -3.18 -8.35 2.32
N ILE A 135 -4.15 -9.24 2.53
CA ILE A 135 -4.15 -10.16 3.67
C ILE A 135 -2.91 -11.06 3.61
N TYR A 136 -2.58 -11.60 2.44
CA TYR A 136 -1.49 -12.55 2.28
C TYR A 136 -0.13 -11.86 2.21
N ASP A 137 -0.05 -10.68 1.60
CA ASP A 137 1.15 -9.85 1.64
C ASP A 137 1.57 -9.55 3.09
N ASP A 138 0.58 -9.29 3.95
CA ASP A 138 0.80 -9.01 5.37
C ASP A 138 1.06 -10.28 6.20
N LEU A 139 0.36 -11.39 5.92
CA LEU A 139 0.41 -12.60 6.75
C LEU A 139 1.50 -13.62 6.35
N ASN A 140 2.00 -13.61 5.11
CA ASN A 140 3.00 -14.59 4.66
C ASN A 140 4.27 -14.66 5.54
N PRO A 141 4.88 -13.54 5.96
CA PRO A 141 6.07 -13.58 6.82
C PRO A 141 5.85 -14.34 8.15
N PHE A 142 4.63 -14.30 8.69
CA PHE A 142 4.28 -14.88 9.98
C PHE A 142 4.18 -16.41 9.97
N TRP A 143 4.04 -17.06 8.80
CA TRP A 143 4.06 -18.52 8.69
C TRP A 143 5.37 -19.16 9.16
N THR A 144 6.46 -18.39 9.20
CA THR A 144 7.77 -18.86 9.67
C THR A 144 7.94 -18.79 11.19
N LEU A 145 7.00 -18.16 11.90
CA LEU A 145 7.00 -18.10 13.36
C LEU A 145 6.29 -19.32 13.94
N GLU A 146 6.70 -19.75 15.13
CA GLU A 146 6.03 -20.84 15.84
C GLU A 146 4.60 -20.44 16.22
N PRO A 147 3.55 -21.25 15.94
CA PRO A 147 2.17 -20.91 16.26
C PRO A 147 1.96 -20.58 17.75
N ARG A 148 2.63 -21.32 18.64
CA ARG A 148 2.62 -21.05 20.09
C ARG A 148 3.10 -19.65 20.41
N GLU A 149 4.18 -19.20 19.75
CA GLU A 149 4.73 -17.87 19.98
C GLU A 149 3.84 -16.77 19.41
N LEU A 150 3.21 -16.99 18.25
CA LEU A 150 2.22 -16.07 17.69
C LEU A 150 1.07 -15.85 18.67
N ARG A 151 0.50 -16.92 19.21
CA ARG A 151 -0.58 -16.83 20.21
C ARG A 151 -0.13 -16.07 21.46
N ARG A 152 1.05 -16.40 22.02
CA ARG A 152 1.61 -15.74 23.20
C ARG A 152 1.80 -14.23 22.97
N ARG A 153 2.29 -13.86 21.78
CA ARG A 153 2.53 -12.47 21.40
C ARG A 153 1.27 -11.71 20.99
N SER A 154 0.14 -12.36 20.73
CA SER A 154 -1.08 -11.66 20.29
C SER A 154 -1.99 -11.22 21.43
N GLY A 155 -1.86 -11.86 22.59
CA GLY A 155 -2.79 -11.72 23.71
C GLY A 155 -2.63 -10.42 24.51
N PRO A 156 -3.58 -10.15 25.43
CA PRO A 156 -3.62 -8.95 26.27
C PRO A 156 -2.47 -8.82 27.27
N ARG A 157 -1.65 -9.87 27.43
CA ARG A 157 -0.41 -9.82 28.24
C ARG A 157 0.76 -9.17 27.50
N ALA A 158 0.73 -9.17 26.16
CA ALA A 158 1.80 -8.64 25.31
C ALA A 158 1.48 -7.25 24.74
N HIS A 159 0.20 -6.87 24.71
CA HIS A 159 -0.25 -5.64 24.05
C HIS A 159 -1.24 -4.84 24.90
N GLU A 160 -1.15 -3.52 24.77
CA GLU A 160 -1.98 -2.55 25.50
C GLU A 160 -3.44 -2.53 25.02
N HIS A 161 -3.66 -2.86 23.76
CA HIS A 161 -4.97 -2.86 23.10
C HIS A 161 -5.15 -4.15 22.31
N VAL A 162 -6.12 -4.97 22.72
CA VAL A 162 -6.42 -6.26 22.09
C VAL A 162 -7.93 -6.42 21.91
N ILE A 163 -8.33 -6.92 20.75
CA ILE A 163 -9.69 -7.44 20.53
C ILE A 163 -9.59 -8.95 20.51
N SER A 164 -10.21 -9.59 21.50
CA SER A 164 -10.22 -11.04 21.62
C SER A 164 -11.56 -11.60 21.19
N VAL A 165 -11.58 -12.74 20.51
CA VAL A 165 -12.77 -13.56 20.35
C VAL A 165 -12.61 -14.79 21.24
N ARG A 166 -13.63 -15.06 22.06
CA ARG A 166 -13.73 -16.28 22.87
C ARG A 166 -15.14 -16.82 22.82
N LYS A 167 -15.31 -18.10 22.50
CA LYS A 167 -16.63 -18.76 22.43
C LYS A 167 -17.62 -17.95 21.60
N ARG A 168 -17.17 -17.50 20.42
CA ARG A 168 -17.96 -16.73 19.47
C ARG A 168 -18.43 -15.34 19.96
N LYS A 169 -17.74 -14.75 20.94
CA LYS A 169 -18.01 -13.40 21.46
C LYS A 169 -16.74 -12.55 21.40
N ALA A 170 -16.86 -11.32 20.91
CA ALA A 170 -15.79 -10.34 20.95
C ALA A 170 -15.67 -9.71 22.35
N ILE A 171 -14.45 -9.43 22.77
CA ILE A 171 -14.09 -8.83 24.06
C ILE A 171 -13.04 -7.76 23.76
N LEU A 172 -13.31 -6.52 24.16
CA LEU A 172 -12.33 -5.43 24.11
C LEU A 172 -11.47 -5.44 25.38
N GLN A 173 -10.16 -5.56 25.23
CA GLN A 173 -9.20 -5.54 26.34
C GLN A 173 -8.19 -4.41 26.14
N THR A 174 -8.25 -3.39 27.00
CA THR A 174 -7.36 -2.23 26.94
C THR A 174 -6.79 -1.90 28.30
N THR A 175 -5.47 -1.77 28.42
CA THR A 175 -4.78 -1.35 29.65
C THR A 175 -4.38 0.12 29.65
N HIS A 176 -4.38 0.76 28.48
CA HIS A 176 -4.02 2.17 28.29
C HIS A 176 -5.16 2.96 27.65
N ALA A 177 -5.05 4.29 27.71
CA ALA A 177 -6.00 5.19 27.07
C ALA A 177 -5.95 5.02 25.54
N ASP A 178 -7.11 5.07 24.90
CA ASP A 178 -7.26 5.20 23.45
C ASP A 178 -7.62 6.67 23.14
N PRO A 179 -6.65 7.59 23.10
CA PRO A 179 -6.92 9.02 22.95
C PRO A 179 -7.59 9.37 21.61
N MET A 180 -7.45 8.49 20.60
CA MET A 180 -8.04 8.67 19.28
C MET A 180 -9.44 8.04 19.14
N GLY A 181 -9.90 7.28 20.14
CA GLY A 181 -11.21 6.63 20.15
C GLY A 181 -11.43 5.63 19.01
N ARG A 182 -10.37 4.92 18.59
CA ARG A 182 -10.39 4.00 17.43
C ARG A 182 -10.82 2.59 17.77
N MET A 183 -10.47 2.08 18.96
CA MET A 183 -10.78 0.72 19.39
C MET A 183 -12.27 0.37 19.32
N PRO A 184 -13.21 1.26 19.71
CA PRO A 184 -14.63 0.99 19.57
C PRO A 184 -15.09 0.73 18.13
N GLN A 185 -14.40 1.28 17.12
CA GLN A 185 -14.75 1.09 15.72
C GLN A 185 -14.42 -0.33 15.26
N TRP A 186 -13.20 -0.80 15.54
CA TRP A 186 -12.77 -2.15 15.20
C TRP A 186 -13.47 -3.20 16.06
N HIS A 187 -13.67 -2.96 17.36
CA HIS A 187 -14.40 -3.88 18.24
C HIS A 187 -15.80 -4.17 17.72
N ARG A 188 -16.59 -3.13 17.36
CA ARG A 188 -17.94 -3.32 16.82
C ARG A 188 -17.96 -4.14 15.54
N LEU A 189 -16.99 -3.95 14.66
CA LEU A 189 -16.87 -4.73 13.43
C LEU A 189 -16.59 -6.21 13.73
N VAL A 190 -15.68 -6.50 14.66
CA VAL A 190 -15.36 -7.88 15.08
C VAL A 190 -16.54 -8.52 15.83
N GLU A 191 -17.23 -7.76 16.67
CA GLU A 191 -18.40 -8.22 17.45
C GLU A 191 -19.52 -8.75 16.55
N GLU A 192 -19.80 -8.07 15.44
CA GLU A 192 -20.80 -8.52 14.46
C GLU A 192 -20.42 -9.83 13.78
N LEU A 193 -19.13 -10.07 13.61
CA LEU A 193 -18.58 -11.26 12.97
C LEU A 193 -18.36 -12.42 13.95
N ALA A 194 -18.29 -12.15 15.26
CA ALA A 194 -17.81 -13.08 16.28
C ALA A 194 -18.52 -14.44 16.26
N GLN A 195 -19.80 -14.48 15.87
CA GLN A 195 -20.56 -15.72 15.72
C GLN A 195 -19.95 -16.74 14.74
N TRP A 196 -19.16 -16.28 13.77
CA TRP A 196 -18.44 -17.06 12.75
C TRP A 196 -16.91 -16.99 12.87
N LEU A 197 -16.40 -16.54 14.02
CA LEU A 197 -14.96 -16.45 14.26
C LEU A 197 -14.52 -17.48 15.29
N PRO A 198 -13.36 -18.14 15.11
CA PRO A 198 -12.77 -18.97 16.15
C PRO A 198 -12.21 -18.11 17.29
N ASP A 199 -11.71 -18.76 18.34
CA ASP A 199 -10.98 -18.07 19.40
C ASP A 199 -9.66 -17.51 18.84
N VAL A 200 -9.43 -16.20 19.03
CA VAL A 200 -8.28 -15.47 18.49
C VAL A 200 -8.04 -14.19 19.28
N ASP A 201 -6.81 -13.69 19.29
CA ASP A 201 -6.45 -12.38 19.86
C ASP A 201 -5.88 -11.48 18.78
N LEU A 202 -6.38 -10.25 18.68
CA LEU A 202 -6.02 -9.26 17.66
C LEU A 202 -5.41 -8.03 18.35
N PRO A 203 -4.08 -7.93 18.48
CA PRO A 203 -3.43 -6.76 19.05
C PRO A 203 -3.47 -5.59 18.07
N VAL A 204 -3.84 -4.40 18.53
CA VAL A 204 -4.14 -3.27 17.66
C VAL A 204 -3.23 -2.08 17.94
N ASN A 205 -2.64 -1.54 16.87
CA ASN A 205 -2.02 -0.22 16.86
C ASN A 205 -3.10 0.86 16.73
N VAL A 206 -3.30 1.63 17.80
CA VAL A 206 -4.24 2.75 17.82
C VAL A 206 -3.64 4.06 17.28
N MET A 207 -2.33 4.12 17.00
CA MET A 207 -1.63 5.34 16.57
C MET A 207 -1.83 5.64 15.08
N ASP A 208 -1.58 6.88 14.66
CA ASP A 208 -1.58 7.27 13.24
C ASP A 208 -0.53 6.48 12.44
N GLU A 209 0.71 6.51 12.91
CA GLU A 209 1.85 5.91 12.21
C GLU A 209 1.99 4.40 12.47
N SER A 210 2.51 3.68 11.46
CA SER A 210 2.87 2.26 11.56
C SER A 210 4.02 2.02 12.53
N ARG A 211 4.05 0.83 13.16
CA ARG A 211 4.96 0.54 14.27
C ARG A 211 5.95 -0.58 14.02
N LEU A 212 5.79 -1.36 12.95
CA LEU A 212 6.70 -2.48 12.67
C LEU A 212 7.58 -2.18 11.47
N LEU A 213 8.89 -2.03 11.67
CA LEU A 213 9.87 -1.86 10.59
C LEU A 213 10.95 -2.93 10.74
N VAL A 214 10.60 -4.16 10.36
CA VAL A 214 11.51 -5.30 10.40
C VAL A 214 12.51 -5.18 9.24
N PRO A 215 13.80 -5.52 9.43
CA PRO A 215 14.79 -5.50 8.36
C PRO A 215 14.30 -6.22 7.10
N TRP A 216 14.52 -5.61 5.94
CA TRP A 216 14.01 -6.12 4.66
C TRP A 216 14.55 -7.53 4.36
N GLU A 217 15.82 -7.78 4.65
CA GLU A 217 16.46 -9.07 4.44
C GLU A 217 15.75 -10.17 5.23
N GLU A 218 15.37 -9.89 6.48
CA GLU A 218 14.64 -10.83 7.34
C GLU A 218 13.24 -11.10 6.77
N ILE A 219 12.48 -10.06 6.41
CA ILE A 219 11.14 -10.24 5.82
C ILE A 219 11.21 -11.02 4.51
N ASN A 220 12.17 -10.68 3.64
CA ASN A 220 12.35 -11.36 2.37
C ASN A 220 12.74 -12.83 2.55
N GLU A 221 13.64 -13.15 3.49
CA GLU A 221 13.96 -14.54 3.83
C GLU A 221 12.71 -15.29 4.34
N ARG A 222 11.93 -14.68 5.24
CA ARG A 222 10.70 -15.28 5.78
C ARG A 222 9.68 -15.58 4.70
N VAL A 223 9.44 -14.64 3.79
CA VAL A 223 8.52 -14.82 2.66
C VAL A 223 9.00 -15.93 1.72
N GLN A 224 10.30 -16.01 1.44
CA GLN A 224 10.87 -17.07 0.61
C GLN A 224 10.72 -18.45 1.27
N ASN A 225 10.98 -18.55 2.56
CA ASN A 225 10.83 -19.78 3.33
C ASN A 225 9.37 -20.22 3.41
N GLU A 226 8.43 -19.29 3.64
CA GLU A 226 6.99 -19.58 3.58
C GLU A 226 6.59 -20.09 2.20
N ALA A 227 7.00 -19.43 1.13
CA ALA A 227 6.65 -19.83 -0.24
C ALA A 227 7.20 -21.21 -0.60
N ALA A 228 8.40 -21.57 -0.12
CA ALA A 228 9.01 -22.88 -0.32
C ALA A 228 8.32 -24.01 0.47
N ALA A 229 7.81 -23.70 1.67
CA ALA A 229 7.11 -24.68 2.53
C ALA A 229 5.62 -24.84 2.19
N ARG A 230 5.04 -23.86 1.48
CA ARG A 230 3.62 -23.80 1.12
C ARG A 230 3.19 -25.04 0.33
N ARG A 231 2.10 -25.68 0.77
CA ARG A 231 1.48 -26.81 0.07
C ARG A 231 -0.03 -26.86 0.24
N VAL A 232 -0.70 -27.47 -0.73
CA VAL A 232 -2.11 -27.88 -0.60
C VAL A 232 -2.17 -29.25 0.05
N ALA A 233 -2.67 -29.34 1.28
CA ALA A 233 -2.82 -30.62 1.97
C ALA A 233 -3.80 -31.57 1.23
N PRO A 234 -3.51 -32.88 1.15
CA PRO A 234 -4.45 -33.85 0.59
C PRO A 234 -5.69 -33.96 1.48
N PRO A 235 -6.90 -34.23 0.93
CA PRO A 235 -8.15 -34.22 1.69
C PRO A 235 -8.13 -35.10 2.95
N SER A 236 -7.41 -36.24 2.91
CA SER A 236 -7.29 -37.18 4.04
C SER A 236 -6.50 -36.62 5.24
N GLU A 237 -5.65 -35.62 5.04
CA GLU A 237 -4.89 -34.97 6.11
C GLU A 237 -5.64 -33.79 6.73
N VAL A 238 -6.67 -33.28 6.06
CA VAL A 238 -7.29 -31.99 6.40
C VAL A 238 -8.01 -32.07 7.75
N ARG A 239 -7.86 -31.00 8.53
CA ARG A 239 -8.62 -30.74 9.75
C ARG A 239 -9.54 -29.55 9.52
N THR A 240 -10.82 -29.73 9.79
CA THR A 240 -11.88 -28.75 9.50
C THR A 240 -12.29 -27.91 10.70
N GLU A 241 -11.70 -28.15 11.88
CA GLU A 241 -12.05 -27.45 13.12
C GLU A 241 -10.80 -26.81 13.73
N PHE A 242 -10.91 -25.56 14.20
CA PHE A 242 -9.85 -24.88 14.95
C PHE A 242 -9.63 -25.53 16.33
N THR A 243 -8.40 -25.56 16.83
CA THR A 243 -8.08 -26.07 18.18
C THR A 243 -8.55 -25.14 19.31
N GLY A 244 -8.63 -23.82 19.04
CA GLY A 244 -8.93 -22.78 20.02
C GLY A 244 -7.73 -22.37 20.88
N LEU A 245 -7.94 -21.50 21.88
CA LEU A 245 -6.89 -20.94 22.75
C LEU A 245 -6.84 -21.44 24.22
N PRO A 246 -7.54 -22.51 24.67
CA PRO A 246 -7.66 -22.82 26.10
C PRO A 246 -6.34 -23.22 26.79
N ALA A 247 -5.37 -23.76 26.03
CA ALA A 247 -4.06 -24.13 26.57
C ALA A 247 -3.25 -22.90 27.00
N ILE A 248 -3.28 -21.82 26.22
CA ILE A 248 -2.56 -20.57 26.56
C ILE A 248 -3.29 -19.78 27.64
N ASP A 249 -4.63 -19.75 27.58
CA ASP A 249 -5.43 -19.12 28.63
C ASP A 249 -5.20 -19.80 30.02
N SER A 250 -4.66 -21.03 30.04
CA SER A 250 -4.32 -21.79 31.26
C SER A 250 -2.81 -21.90 31.59
N GLU A 251 -1.90 -21.35 30.76
CA GLU A 251 -0.47 -21.32 31.06
C GLU A 251 -0.15 -20.33 32.21
N PRO A 252 0.65 -20.75 33.23
CA PRO A 252 1.06 -19.89 34.35
C PRO A 252 1.86 -18.67 33.86
N GLU A 253 1.85 -17.60 34.66
CA GLU A 253 2.64 -16.37 34.39
C GLU A 253 4.14 -16.70 34.26
N GLU A 254 4.65 -16.60 33.04
CA GLU A 254 6.07 -16.36 32.78
C GLU A 254 6.29 -14.88 32.48
N GLU A 255 7.51 -14.37 32.71
CA GLU A 255 7.80 -12.95 32.58
C GLU A 255 7.36 -12.38 31.22
N PRO A 256 6.75 -11.17 31.20
CA PRO A 256 6.32 -10.54 29.97
C PRO A 256 7.50 -10.35 29.02
N PHE A 257 7.31 -10.72 27.76
CA PHE A 257 8.27 -10.45 26.70
C PHE A 257 8.31 -8.94 26.45
N ASP A 258 9.43 -8.31 26.76
CA ASP A 258 9.63 -6.88 26.55
C ASP A 258 9.80 -6.60 25.05
N VAL A 259 8.83 -5.92 24.45
CA VAL A 259 8.96 -5.42 23.08
C VAL A 259 9.94 -4.26 23.11
N HIS A 260 11.20 -4.54 22.76
CA HIS A 260 12.21 -3.50 22.66
C HIS A 260 11.94 -2.59 21.46
N TRP A 261 11.46 -1.38 21.76
CA TRP A 261 11.34 -0.26 20.83
C TRP A 261 12.71 0.38 20.64
N ILE A 262 13.13 0.59 19.39
CA ILE A 262 14.45 1.17 19.09
C ILE A 262 14.27 2.39 18.19
N ASP A 263 15.10 3.40 18.42
CA ASP A 263 15.28 4.56 17.55
C ASP A 263 16.13 4.20 16.31
N SER A 264 15.70 4.66 15.13
CA SER A 264 16.05 4.05 13.84
C SER A 264 17.52 4.23 13.42
N PRO A 265 18.24 3.16 13.01
CA PRO A 265 19.59 3.22 12.47
C PRO A 265 19.58 3.40 10.94
N SER A 266 19.17 4.57 10.44
CA SER A 266 19.33 4.95 9.02
C SER A 266 20.82 5.18 8.67
N ARG A 267 21.63 4.11 8.59
CA ARG A 267 23.11 4.20 8.66
C ARG A 267 23.91 4.13 7.36
N ASN A 268 23.32 3.95 6.18
CA ASN A 268 24.12 3.79 4.94
C ASN A 268 23.87 4.85 3.85
N ILE A 269 23.11 5.89 4.15
CA ILE A 269 22.99 7.09 3.32
C ILE A 269 23.15 8.26 4.27
N SER A 270 24.00 9.24 3.93
CA SER A 270 24.06 10.48 4.71
C SER A 270 22.64 11.04 4.86
N PRO A 271 22.20 11.35 6.09
CA PRO A 271 20.97 12.11 6.28
C PRO A 271 21.03 13.35 5.39
N ILE A 272 19.94 13.68 4.72
CA ILE A 272 19.81 15.00 4.11
C ILE A 272 19.81 15.98 5.28
N ASP A 273 20.63 17.02 5.24
CA ASP A 273 20.64 18.01 6.30
C ASP A 273 19.45 18.95 6.08
N ILE A 274 18.24 18.46 6.38
CA ILE A 274 16.98 19.18 6.21
C ILE A 274 16.91 20.49 7.01
N TYR A 275 17.88 20.77 7.87
CA TYR A 275 17.99 22.02 8.63
C TYR A 275 18.78 23.10 7.88
N HIS A 276 19.62 22.71 6.92
CA HIS A 276 20.53 23.62 6.22
C HIS A 276 20.44 23.52 4.69
N ASP A 277 19.93 22.41 4.15
CA ASP A 277 19.80 22.15 2.73
C ASP A 277 18.47 22.69 2.17
N ALA A 278 18.52 23.22 0.96
CA ALA A 278 17.32 23.55 0.21
C ALA A 278 16.54 22.28 -0.19
N ILE A 279 15.25 22.45 -0.47
CA ILE A 279 14.37 21.37 -0.94
C ILE A 279 14.92 20.70 -2.20
N ASP A 280 15.15 19.39 -2.11
CA ASP A 280 15.56 18.54 -3.22
C ASP A 280 14.33 17.97 -3.95
N MET A 281 13.77 18.77 -4.85
CA MET A 281 12.71 18.34 -5.77
C MET A 281 13.32 17.81 -7.08
N PRO A 282 12.88 16.64 -7.59
CA PRO A 282 13.37 16.11 -8.86
C PRO A 282 12.98 17.04 -10.02
N ILE A 283 13.95 17.29 -10.90
CA ILE A 283 13.78 18.18 -12.07
C ILE A 283 13.23 17.41 -13.29
N ALA A 284 13.43 16.09 -13.32
CA ALA A 284 12.91 15.20 -14.37
C ALA A 284 11.56 14.60 -13.96
N TYR A 285 10.92 13.92 -14.92
CA TYR A 285 9.74 13.13 -14.60
C TYR A 285 10.02 12.13 -13.47
N PRO A 286 9.01 11.87 -12.60
CA PRO A 286 9.13 10.86 -11.58
C PRO A 286 9.52 9.50 -12.17
N ARG A 287 10.35 8.73 -11.46
CA ARG A 287 10.68 7.35 -11.86
C ARG A 287 9.40 6.51 -11.91
N HIS A 288 9.38 5.51 -12.80
CA HIS A 288 8.23 4.60 -12.97
C HIS A 288 6.91 5.31 -13.37
N SER A 289 7.02 6.53 -13.90
CA SER A 289 5.91 7.28 -14.49
C SER A 289 5.79 7.02 -15.99
N PHE A 290 4.59 7.22 -16.53
CA PHE A 290 4.34 7.22 -17.97
C PHE A 290 4.20 8.66 -18.44
N SER A 291 5.23 9.17 -19.12
CA SER A 291 5.32 10.58 -19.55
C SER A 291 5.09 11.57 -18.41
N GLY A 292 5.62 11.28 -17.23
CA GLY A 292 5.50 12.16 -16.05
C GLY A 292 4.28 11.94 -15.17
N TYR A 293 3.32 11.10 -15.58
CA TYR A 293 2.12 10.77 -14.81
C TYR A 293 2.26 9.40 -14.14
N VAL A 294 1.71 9.25 -12.93
CA VAL A 294 1.78 8.00 -12.16
C VAL A 294 1.23 6.82 -12.96
N GLN A 295 2.07 5.84 -13.29
CA GLN A 295 1.64 4.60 -13.98
C GLN A 295 1.58 3.43 -12.99
N ASN A 296 2.70 3.17 -12.32
CA ASN A 296 2.79 2.11 -11.33
C ASN A 296 2.46 2.68 -9.94
N TRP A 297 1.20 2.55 -9.54
CA TRP A 297 0.73 3.03 -8.24
C TRP A 297 1.57 2.47 -7.08
N THR A 298 1.84 1.17 -7.10
CA THR A 298 2.59 0.48 -6.05
C THR A 298 4.02 1.02 -5.89
N LEU A 299 4.73 1.32 -6.99
CA LEU A 299 6.08 1.91 -6.93
C LEU A 299 6.08 3.42 -6.66
N SER A 300 5.05 4.16 -7.07
CA SER A 300 4.95 5.61 -6.83
C SER A 300 4.86 5.99 -5.34
N LYS A 301 4.47 5.03 -4.50
CA LYS A 301 4.40 5.16 -3.04
C LYS A 301 5.69 4.74 -2.33
N ASP A 302 6.66 4.19 -3.06
CA ASP A 302 7.85 3.55 -2.49
C ASP A 302 9.00 4.56 -2.28
N PRO A 303 9.32 4.96 -1.03
CA PRO A 303 10.43 5.88 -0.76
C PRO A 303 11.81 5.32 -1.15
N CYS A 304 11.97 4.00 -1.29
CA CYS A 304 13.21 3.40 -1.79
C CYS A 304 13.39 3.65 -3.29
N GLN A 305 12.29 3.74 -4.04
CA GLN A 305 12.32 4.10 -5.47
C GLN A 305 12.37 5.63 -5.68
N HIS A 306 11.88 6.38 -4.69
CA HIS A 306 11.77 7.83 -4.70
C HIS A 306 12.48 8.45 -3.47
N PRO A 307 13.83 8.40 -3.40
CA PRO A 307 14.60 8.75 -2.20
C PRO A 307 14.50 10.22 -1.76
N HIS A 308 14.09 11.12 -2.67
CA HIS A 308 13.80 12.53 -2.35
C HIS A 308 12.61 12.68 -1.39
N LEU A 309 11.72 11.68 -1.31
CA LEU A 309 10.57 11.73 -0.39
C LEU A 309 11.00 11.85 1.07
N ARG A 310 12.21 11.38 1.42
CA ARG A 310 12.79 11.54 2.77
C ARG A 310 12.90 13.00 3.22
N SER A 311 13.03 13.94 2.29
CA SER A 311 13.06 15.38 2.56
C SER A 311 11.82 16.12 2.07
N LEU A 312 10.78 15.40 1.59
CA LEU A 312 9.55 15.99 1.06
C LEU A 312 8.28 15.53 1.78
N HIS A 313 8.35 14.58 2.70
CA HIS A 313 7.18 14.03 3.39
C HIS A 313 7.41 13.99 4.90
N GLY A 314 6.43 14.47 5.66
CA GLY A 314 6.58 14.72 7.10
C GLY A 314 6.79 13.44 7.92
N THR A 315 6.30 12.29 7.42
CA THR A 315 6.55 10.96 7.99
C THR A 315 8.04 10.61 8.10
N PHE A 316 8.90 11.15 7.21
CA PHE A 316 10.35 10.91 7.22
C PHE A 316 11.14 12.06 7.85
N ILE A 317 10.48 13.20 8.10
CA ILE A 317 11.10 14.40 8.66
C ILE A 317 10.97 14.37 10.18
N GLU A 318 9.74 14.41 10.68
CA GLU A 318 9.45 14.34 12.11
C GLU A 318 7.99 13.90 12.32
N PRO A 319 7.70 12.58 12.33
CA PRO A 319 6.37 12.06 12.60
C PRO A 319 5.90 12.40 14.03
N VAL A 320 4.59 12.37 14.27
CA VAL A 320 4.01 12.83 15.55
C VAL A 320 4.21 11.81 16.66
N SER A 321 4.04 10.52 16.35
CA SER A 321 4.01 9.48 17.37
C SER A 321 4.70 8.18 16.98
N ILE A 322 5.74 8.26 16.13
CA ILE A 322 6.46 7.07 15.72
C ILE A 322 7.07 6.34 16.92
N ASN A 323 6.76 5.05 17.02
CA ASN A 323 7.32 4.16 18.00
C ASN A 323 7.51 2.79 17.32
N THR A 324 8.75 2.49 16.94
CA THR A 324 9.07 1.41 15.99
C THR A 324 9.73 0.21 16.66
N ALA A 325 9.21 -0.98 16.37
CA ALA A 325 9.84 -2.25 16.67
C ALA A 325 10.46 -2.85 15.40
N GLN A 326 11.62 -3.49 15.54
CA GLN A 326 12.31 -4.19 14.46
C GLN A 326 12.05 -5.71 14.49
N SER A 327 11.30 -6.19 15.48
CA SER A 327 10.90 -7.60 15.58
C SER A 327 9.56 -7.81 14.89
N LEU A 328 9.43 -8.91 14.14
CA LEU A 328 8.16 -9.33 13.58
C LEU A 328 7.24 -9.86 14.71
N ILE A 329 6.28 -9.04 15.10
CA ILE A 329 5.23 -9.38 16.08
C ILE A 329 3.86 -9.10 15.47
N PRO A 330 2.80 -9.81 15.87
CA PRO A 330 1.46 -9.50 15.39
C PRO A 330 1.04 -8.10 15.86
N LEU A 331 0.63 -7.25 14.92
CA LEU A 331 0.08 -5.93 15.24
C LEU A 331 -0.79 -5.46 14.08
N PHE A 332 -2.05 -5.15 14.37
CA PHE A 332 -3.03 -4.74 13.37
C PHE A 332 -3.16 -3.21 13.34
N GLY A 333 -3.21 -2.61 12.16
CA GLY A 333 -3.28 -1.14 12.00
C GLY A 333 -4.17 -0.71 10.83
N GLY A 334 -4.58 0.56 10.80
CA GLY A 334 -5.45 1.07 9.74
C GLY A 334 -4.73 1.36 8.42
N SER A 335 -3.42 1.63 8.48
CA SER A 335 -2.57 1.89 7.31
C SER A 335 -1.11 1.65 7.67
N LYS A 336 -0.23 1.58 6.67
CA LYS A 336 1.21 1.48 6.89
C LYS A 336 1.99 2.01 5.71
N LEU A 337 3.26 2.40 5.91
CA LEU A 337 4.16 2.55 4.77
C LEU A 337 4.48 1.17 4.20
N ARG A 338 4.79 1.10 2.91
CA ARG A 338 5.02 -0.17 2.23
C ARG A 338 6.10 -1.04 2.88
N GLN A 339 7.12 -0.43 3.48
CA GLN A 339 8.22 -1.12 4.15
C GLN A 339 7.83 -1.67 5.53
N ASN A 340 6.71 -1.24 6.09
CA ASN A 340 6.27 -1.67 7.41
C ASN A 340 5.51 -3.02 7.37
N ASN A 341 5.43 -3.66 8.53
CA ASN A 341 4.95 -5.04 8.66
C ASN A 341 3.66 -5.18 9.48
N ASP A 342 3.01 -4.06 9.81
CA ASP A 342 1.66 -4.04 10.40
C ASP A 342 0.67 -4.81 9.50
N ILE A 343 -0.32 -5.47 10.10
CA ILE A 343 -1.37 -6.22 9.41
C ILE A 343 -2.57 -5.29 9.21
N LEU A 344 -2.99 -5.06 7.96
CA LEU A 344 -3.97 -4.00 7.70
C LEU A 344 -5.41 -4.40 8.05
N LEU A 345 -6.05 -3.58 8.87
CA LEU A 345 -7.50 -3.48 9.02
C LEU A 345 -8.02 -2.32 8.16
N PRO A 346 -9.31 -2.32 7.79
CA PRO A 346 -9.96 -1.11 7.35
C PRO A 346 -9.75 0.00 8.39
N PRO A 347 -9.25 1.19 7.99
CA PRO A 347 -9.14 2.34 8.86
C PRO A 347 -10.33 2.57 9.79
N ALA A 348 -10.08 2.80 11.07
CA ALA A 348 -11.14 3.13 12.05
C ALA A 348 -11.99 4.33 11.60
N MET A 349 -11.38 5.31 10.93
CA MET A 349 -12.09 6.48 10.41
C MET A 349 -13.10 6.14 9.29
N TYR A 350 -12.88 5.06 8.54
CA TYR A 350 -13.85 4.57 7.54
C TYR A 350 -15.05 3.86 8.16
N LEU A 351 -14.93 3.42 9.41
CA LEU A 351 -15.97 2.79 10.22
C LEU A 351 -16.72 3.82 11.10
N SER A 352 -16.15 5.02 11.25
CA SER A 352 -16.72 6.12 12.02
C SER A 352 -17.96 6.71 11.34
N THR A 353 -18.83 7.33 12.14
CA THR A 353 -19.97 8.14 11.68
C THR A 353 -19.73 9.64 11.81
N ASP A 354 -18.51 10.05 12.17
CA ASP A 354 -18.13 11.47 12.27
C ASP A 354 -18.28 12.16 10.91
N GLU A 355 -18.98 13.29 10.87
CA GLU A 355 -19.21 14.07 9.65
C GLU A 355 -17.90 14.47 8.95
N LEU A 356 -16.81 14.64 9.69
CA LEU A 356 -15.50 14.97 9.13
C LEU A 356 -14.96 13.89 8.18
N TYR A 357 -15.30 12.61 8.42
CA TYR A 357 -14.75 11.47 7.68
C TYR A 357 -15.80 10.67 6.90
N ALA A 358 -17.04 10.62 7.40
CA ALA A 358 -18.16 9.91 6.79
C ALA A 358 -19.12 10.86 6.05
N GLY A 359 -18.95 12.17 6.19
CA GLY A 359 -19.95 13.14 5.73
C GLY A 359 -21.28 13.00 6.48
N ARG A 360 -22.36 13.55 5.90
CA ARG A 360 -23.73 13.43 6.46
C ARG A 360 -24.52 12.25 5.88
N GLY A 361 -23.87 11.32 5.17
CA GLY A 361 -24.54 10.30 4.36
C GLY A 361 -25.33 10.85 3.15
N GLY A 362 -25.11 12.13 2.81
CA GLY A 362 -25.75 12.81 1.68
C GLY A 362 -24.92 12.69 0.40
N ARG A 363 -25.57 12.36 -0.71
CA ARG A 363 -24.93 12.33 -2.04
C ARG A 363 -24.64 13.75 -2.53
N GLY A 364 -23.50 13.91 -3.20
CA GLY A 364 -23.16 15.14 -3.90
C GLY A 364 -24.09 15.44 -5.08
N PRO A 365 -24.09 16.70 -5.57
CA PRO A 365 -24.91 17.13 -6.70
C PRO A 365 -24.53 16.42 -8.00
N LYS A 366 -25.37 16.58 -9.05
CA LYS A 366 -25.05 16.06 -10.39
C LYS A 366 -23.80 16.74 -10.96
N TRP A 367 -23.06 16.05 -11.83
CA TRP A 367 -21.81 16.57 -12.42
C TRP A 367 -21.98 17.97 -13.03
N SER A 368 -23.04 18.18 -13.80
CA SER A 368 -23.37 19.46 -14.45
C SER A 368 -23.67 20.62 -13.49
N GLN A 369 -23.93 20.34 -12.21
CA GLN A 369 -24.20 21.34 -11.19
C GLN A 369 -22.95 21.68 -10.35
N LYS A 370 -21.83 20.98 -10.57
CA LYS A 370 -20.60 21.18 -9.82
C LYS A 370 -19.77 22.32 -10.41
N LYS A 371 -19.08 23.06 -9.55
CA LYS A 371 -18.04 24.00 -9.95
C LYS A 371 -16.88 23.23 -10.59
N ALA A 372 -16.48 23.65 -11.79
CA ALA A 372 -15.27 23.16 -12.46
C ALA A 372 -14.02 23.74 -11.78
N GLY A 373 -13.68 23.17 -10.63
CA GLY A 373 -12.55 23.60 -9.83
C GLY A 373 -12.22 22.59 -8.73
N VAL A 374 -11.10 22.86 -8.07
CA VAL A 374 -10.50 22.07 -7.01
C VAL A 374 -10.83 22.71 -5.67
N VAL A 375 -11.23 21.93 -4.67
CA VAL A 375 -11.38 22.41 -3.29
C VAL A 375 -10.62 21.52 -2.32
N TRP A 376 -9.92 22.14 -1.38
CA TRP A 376 -9.33 21.44 -0.24
C TRP A 376 -9.33 22.33 1.01
N ARG A 377 -9.72 21.74 2.13
CA ARG A 377 -9.62 22.30 3.48
C ARG A 377 -9.11 21.23 4.42
N GLY A 378 -8.01 21.52 5.08
CA GLY A 378 -7.40 20.61 6.05
C GLY A 378 -6.46 21.34 6.98
N VAL A 379 -5.98 20.64 7.98
CA VAL A 379 -4.97 21.14 8.91
C VAL A 379 -3.57 20.81 8.40
N ALA A 380 -2.56 21.51 8.87
CA ALA A 380 -1.15 21.28 8.55
C ALA A 380 -0.53 20.06 9.26
N SER A 381 -1.32 19.00 9.44
CA SER A 381 -0.86 17.70 9.91
C SER A 381 0.13 17.07 8.91
N GLY A 382 0.77 15.98 9.30
CA GLY A 382 1.83 15.37 8.50
C GLY A 382 3.07 15.02 9.29
N GLY A 383 3.12 15.44 10.56
CA GLY A 383 4.28 15.43 11.43
C GLY A 383 4.36 16.71 12.25
N ARG A 384 5.39 16.82 13.07
CA ARG A 384 5.73 18.01 13.87
C ARG A 384 6.50 19.00 13.02
N ASN A 385 5.79 19.82 12.23
CA ASN A 385 6.44 20.89 11.47
C ASN A 385 7.03 21.93 12.44
N LYS A 386 8.30 22.31 12.25
CA LYS A 386 9.04 23.29 13.06
C LYS A 386 9.49 24.47 12.20
N ALA A 387 9.95 25.54 12.85
CA ALA A 387 10.44 26.74 12.17
C ALA A 387 11.52 26.45 11.13
N GLU A 388 12.37 25.46 11.40
CA GLU A 388 13.50 25.09 10.54
C GLU A 388 13.13 24.09 9.45
N THR A 389 12.02 23.34 9.58
CA THR A 389 11.74 22.17 8.74
C THR A 389 10.41 22.22 7.98
N TRP A 390 9.51 23.17 8.28
CA TRP A 390 8.16 23.19 7.71
C TRP A 390 8.12 23.28 6.18
N THR A 391 9.14 23.88 5.55
CA THR A 391 9.23 24.00 4.09
C THR A 391 9.30 22.65 3.38
N HIS A 392 9.78 21.62 4.08
CA HIS A 392 9.88 20.25 3.59
C HIS A 392 8.57 19.44 3.70
N PHE A 393 7.54 19.97 4.38
CA PHE A 393 6.31 19.23 4.65
C PHE A 393 5.37 19.19 3.44
N HIS A 394 4.95 17.99 3.07
CA HIS A 394 4.05 17.73 1.95
C HIS A 394 2.77 18.57 1.93
N ARG A 395 2.04 18.76 3.05
CA ARG A 395 0.83 19.62 3.02
C ARG A 395 1.14 21.09 2.78
N HIS A 396 2.24 21.61 3.32
CA HIS A 396 2.67 22.99 3.07
C HIS A 396 3.00 23.18 1.59
N ARG A 397 3.75 22.22 1.02
CA ARG A 397 4.02 22.13 -0.42
C ARG A 397 2.76 22.10 -1.25
N TYR A 398 1.83 21.19 -0.94
CA TYR A 398 0.58 21.03 -1.65
C TYR A 398 -0.25 22.33 -1.67
N VAL A 399 -0.43 22.98 -0.52
CA VAL A 399 -1.21 24.22 -0.43
C VAL A 399 -0.52 25.34 -1.22
N GLN A 400 0.81 25.46 -1.13
CA GLN A 400 1.55 26.49 -1.85
C GLN A 400 1.52 26.27 -3.37
N MET A 401 1.64 25.02 -3.83
CA MET A 401 1.56 24.64 -5.25
C MET A 401 0.17 24.86 -5.87
N LEU A 402 -0.91 24.82 -5.09
CA LEU A 402 -2.25 25.13 -5.60
C LEU A 402 -2.73 26.53 -5.22
N ASN A 403 -1.86 27.37 -4.68
CA ASN A 403 -2.15 28.77 -4.40
C ASN A 403 -1.66 29.65 -5.56
N GLY A 404 -2.59 30.28 -6.28
CA GLY A 404 -2.26 31.08 -7.45
C GLY A 404 -1.31 32.26 -7.18
N THR A 405 -1.42 32.90 -6.02
CA THR A 405 -0.50 33.99 -5.62
C THR A 405 0.92 33.47 -5.41
N ALA A 406 1.07 32.36 -4.69
CA ALA A 406 2.39 31.77 -4.43
C ALA A 406 3.04 31.23 -5.71
N VAL A 407 2.25 30.57 -6.58
CA VAL A 407 2.73 30.12 -7.88
C VAL A 407 3.14 31.28 -8.77
N HIS A 408 2.36 32.37 -8.82
CA HIS A 408 2.74 33.56 -9.57
C HIS A 408 4.03 34.22 -9.05
N ALA A 409 4.21 34.25 -7.73
CA ALA A 409 5.45 34.71 -7.12
C ALA A 409 6.63 33.81 -7.51
N ALA A 410 6.44 32.48 -7.58
CA ALA A 410 7.47 31.56 -8.04
C ALA A 410 7.82 31.78 -9.53
N GLU A 411 6.82 32.00 -10.41
CA GLU A 411 7.03 32.28 -11.84
C GLU A 411 7.87 33.55 -12.08
N THR A 412 7.67 34.57 -11.23
CA THR A 412 8.35 35.86 -11.33
C THR A 412 9.65 35.95 -10.52
N GLY A 413 10.02 34.88 -9.81
CA GLY A 413 11.18 34.87 -8.90
C GLY A 413 11.02 35.75 -7.66
N SER A 414 9.78 36.13 -7.32
CA SER A 414 9.43 36.97 -6.16
C SER A 414 9.03 36.17 -4.92
N LEU A 415 8.94 34.84 -5.01
CA LEU A 415 8.66 34.00 -3.84
C LEU A 415 9.89 33.99 -2.91
N PRO A 416 9.76 34.36 -1.62
CA PRO A 416 10.90 34.40 -0.71
C PRO A 416 11.51 33.01 -0.51
N ALA A 417 12.84 32.93 -0.51
CA ALA A 417 13.56 31.67 -0.42
C ALA A 417 13.25 30.92 0.90
N GLU A 418 13.17 31.66 2.00
CA GLU A 418 12.83 31.18 3.34
C GLU A 418 11.39 30.62 3.46
N GLY A 419 10.51 30.98 2.52
CA GLY A 419 9.11 30.56 2.48
C GLY A 419 8.80 29.55 1.39
N THR A 420 9.80 29.12 0.63
CA THR A 420 9.60 28.29 -0.57
C THR A 420 9.52 26.82 -0.23
N THR A 421 8.43 26.17 -0.63
CA THR A 421 8.18 24.73 -0.39
C THR A 421 8.26 23.86 -1.64
N PHE A 422 8.41 24.47 -2.81
CA PHE A 422 8.40 23.79 -4.11
C PHE A 422 9.28 24.49 -5.13
N LYS A 423 9.57 23.77 -6.22
CA LYS A 423 10.14 24.31 -7.45
C LYS A 423 9.14 24.07 -8.57
N LEU A 424 8.98 25.03 -9.47
CA LEU A 424 8.15 24.84 -10.65
C LEU A 424 8.77 23.79 -11.57
N PRO A 425 7.95 22.95 -12.25
CA PRO A 425 8.45 22.07 -13.29
C PRO A 425 9.14 22.86 -14.40
N ALA A 426 10.04 22.21 -15.13
CA ALA A 426 10.69 22.84 -16.28
C ALA A 426 9.63 23.28 -17.30
N GLN A 427 9.86 24.41 -17.96
CA GLN A 427 8.91 24.94 -18.95
C GLN A 427 8.64 23.89 -20.04
N GLY A 428 7.36 23.65 -20.32
CA GLY A 428 6.94 22.66 -21.32
C GLY A 428 7.04 21.21 -20.87
N GLN A 429 7.55 20.92 -19.65
CA GLN A 429 7.66 19.55 -19.14
C GLN A 429 6.31 18.81 -19.14
N TYR A 430 5.22 19.48 -18.74
CA TYR A 430 3.87 18.89 -18.79
C TYR A 430 2.99 19.46 -19.89
N GLY A 431 3.55 20.29 -20.79
CA GLY A 431 2.79 20.91 -21.87
C GLY A 431 1.60 21.77 -21.45
N VAL A 432 1.59 22.29 -20.21
CA VAL A 432 0.45 23.04 -19.64
C VAL A 432 0.08 24.23 -20.52
N VAL A 433 -1.14 24.20 -21.09
CA VAL A 433 -1.63 25.24 -22.02
C VAL A 433 -2.47 26.30 -21.34
N ALA A 434 -3.04 26.03 -20.15
CA ALA A 434 -3.90 26.94 -19.41
C ALA A 434 -3.26 28.30 -19.13
N SER A 435 -1.93 28.37 -19.08
CA SER A 435 -1.18 29.63 -18.94
C SER A 435 -1.20 30.48 -20.20
N GLY A 436 -1.69 29.99 -21.35
CA GLY A 436 -1.65 30.65 -22.67
C GLY A 436 -2.36 32.00 -22.78
N ASN A 437 -3.16 32.39 -21.78
CA ASN A 437 -3.80 33.70 -21.65
C ASN A 437 -3.28 34.54 -20.45
N GLY A 438 -2.21 34.12 -19.78
CA GLY A 438 -1.69 34.78 -18.58
C GLY A 438 -0.53 34.03 -17.91
N SER A 439 -0.64 33.81 -16.59
CA SER A 439 0.34 33.09 -15.78
C SER A 439 -0.30 31.84 -15.18
N LEU A 440 0.48 30.79 -14.87
CA LEU A 440 -0.01 29.59 -14.20
C LEU A 440 -0.69 29.96 -12.88
N GLY A 441 -0.11 30.88 -12.12
CA GLY A 441 -0.69 31.38 -10.89
C GLY A 441 -2.03 32.12 -11.10
N GLY A 442 -2.15 32.88 -12.19
CA GLY A 442 -3.39 33.55 -12.56
C GLY A 442 -4.51 32.56 -12.89
N TRP A 443 -4.21 31.49 -13.63
CA TRP A 443 -5.17 30.42 -13.91
C TRP A 443 -5.57 29.66 -12.63
N LEU A 444 -4.60 29.25 -11.81
CA LEU A 444 -4.86 28.56 -10.54
C LEU A 444 -5.78 29.38 -9.63
N SER A 445 -5.60 30.71 -9.56
CA SER A 445 -6.46 31.60 -8.76
C SER A 445 -7.95 31.51 -9.12
N ASN A 446 -8.29 31.07 -10.33
CA ASN A 446 -9.68 30.90 -10.78
C ASN A 446 -10.22 29.49 -10.54
N VAL A 447 -9.36 28.47 -10.56
CA VAL A 447 -9.77 27.05 -10.55
C VAL A 447 -9.51 26.35 -9.22
N THR A 448 -8.70 26.90 -8.31
CA THR A 448 -8.41 26.29 -7.01
C THR A 448 -8.99 27.09 -5.84
N ASP A 449 -9.47 26.37 -4.83
CA ASP A 449 -9.81 26.88 -3.52
C ASP A 449 -9.20 25.97 -2.45
N VAL A 450 -7.91 26.16 -2.18
CA VAL A 450 -7.09 25.33 -1.30
C VAL A 450 -6.51 26.20 -0.18
N ALA A 451 -6.75 25.82 1.07
CA ALA A 451 -6.26 26.55 2.22
C ALA A 451 -6.18 25.68 3.47
N PHE A 452 -5.29 26.04 4.40
CA PHE A 452 -5.28 25.47 5.74
C PHE A 452 -6.44 26.01 6.58
N THR A 453 -6.97 25.16 7.47
CA THR A 453 -7.90 25.57 8.52
C THR A 453 -7.18 25.83 9.84
N ARG A 454 -6.02 25.21 10.05
CA ARG A 454 -5.07 25.45 11.15
C ARG A 454 -3.66 25.09 10.70
N LEU A 455 -2.67 25.84 11.17
CA LEU A 455 -1.25 25.66 10.82
C LEU A 455 -0.48 24.66 11.71
N GLU A 456 -1.08 24.16 12.81
CA GLU A 456 -0.60 23.03 13.62
C GLU A 456 0.93 23.00 13.88
N CYS A 457 1.49 24.10 14.35
CA CYS A 457 2.93 24.21 14.57
C CYS A 457 3.44 23.44 15.79
N PHE A 458 4.72 23.08 15.75
CA PHE A 458 5.38 22.39 16.85
C PHE A 458 6.62 23.17 17.34
N PRO A 459 6.76 23.43 18.66
CA PRO A 459 5.77 23.17 19.71
C PRO A 459 4.49 24.01 19.51
N LEU A 460 3.37 23.53 20.07
CA LEU A 460 2.11 24.26 20.01
C LEU A 460 2.26 25.64 20.68
N PRO A 461 1.59 26.68 20.16
CA PRO A 461 1.55 28.00 20.80
C PRO A 461 1.09 27.90 22.26
N SER A 462 1.64 28.75 23.13
CA SER A 462 1.32 28.72 24.57
C SER A 462 -0.10 29.20 24.91
N THR A 463 -0.81 29.78 23.94
CA THR A 463 -2.14 30.39 24.08
C THR A 463 -3.15 29.69 23.15
N PRO A 464 -4.27 29.15 23.68
CA PRO A 464 -5.29 28.47 22.87
C PRO A 464 -5.91 29.33 21.76
N ALA A 465 -5.92 30.66 21.95
CA ALA A 465 -6.43 31.62 20.96
C ALA A 465 -5.57 31.69 19.67
N ASP A 466 -4.32 31.20 19.72
CA ASP A 466 -3.38 31.21 18.60
C ASP A 466 -3.20 29.81 17.96
N GLU A 467 -3.96 28.79 18.38
CA GLU A 467 -3.83 27.41 17.86
C GLU A 467 -4.15 27.26 16.36
N THR A 468 -4.77 28.27 15.75
CA THR A 468 -5.04 28.30 14.31
C THR A 468 -3.87 28.84 13.50
N LEU A 469 -3.05 29.72 14.10
CA LEU A 469 -1.94 30.43 13.46
C LEU A 469 -0.59 29.85 13.89
N CYS A 470 0.47 30.39 13.29
CA CYS A 470 1.83 29.99 13.59
C CYS A 470 2.85 31.04 13.17
N SER A 471 3.77 31.41 14.06
CA SER A 471 4.68 32.55 13.86
C SER A 471 5.54 32.42 12.60
N TYR A 472 6.01 31.21 12.27
CA TYR A 472 6.92 30.98 11.15
C TYR A 472 6.25 30.58 9.83
N THR A 473 4.96 30.17 9.84
CA THR A 473 4.22 29.85 8.60
C THR A 473 3.14 30.88 8.24
N ASN A 474 2.63 31.66 9.20
CA ASN A 474 1.60 32.68 8.96
C ASN A 474 1.96 33.72 7.87
N PRO A 475 3.24 34.12 7.67
CA PRO A 475 3.59 35.02 6.56
C PRO A 475 3.36 34.42 5.16
N TYR A 476 3.27 33.09 5.05
CA TYR A 476 3.23 32.38 3.76
C TYR A 476 1.88 31.71 3.46
N PHE A 477 1.02 31.53 4.46
CA PHE A 477 -0.27 30.83 4.31
C PHE A 477 -1.44 31.62 4.90
N GLU A 478 -2.51 31.71 4.13
CA GLU A 478 -3.80 32.20 4.59
C GLU A 478 -4.58 31.06 5.26
N VAL A 479 -5.03 31.28 6.51
CA VAL A 479 -5.93 30.36 7.21
C VAL A 479 -7.39 30.70 6.87
N ARG A 480 -8.16 29.71 6.44
CA ARG A 480 -9.59 29.86 6.10
C ARG A 480 -10.49 28.95 6.92
N PRO A 481 -11.78 29.31 7.11
CA PRO A 481 -12.73 28.45 7.80
C PRO A 481 -12.85 27.05 7.16
N PRO A 482 -13.14 26.01 7.96
CA PRO A 482 -13.42 24.68 7.44
C PRO A 482 -14.65 24.69 6.54
N ILE A 483 -14.62 23.90 5.47
CA ILE A 483 -15.78 23.63 4.62
C ILE A 483 -16.30 22.23 4.97
N PRO A 484 -17.57 22.08 5.40
CA PRO A 484 -18.15 20.77 5.64
C PRO A 484 -17.99 19.84 4.44
N MET A 485 -17.70 18.56 4.67
CA MET A 485 -17.40 17.58 3.62
C MET A 485 -18.48 17.57 2.51
N HIS A 486 -19.76 17.59 2.89
CA HIS A 486 -20.88 17.58 1.94
C HIS A 486 -20.91 18.83 1.03
N ALA A 487 -20.43 19.98 1.51
CA ALA A 487 -20.35 21.22 0.72
C ALA A 487 -19.17 21.16 -0.27
N GLN A 488 -18.08 20.47 0.09
CA GLN A 488 -16.96 20.23 -0.84
C GLN A 488 -17.42 19.42 -2.06
N TYR A 489 -18.45 18.56 -1.92
CA TYR A 489 -19.01 17.81 -3.05
C TYR A 489 -19.59 18.69 -4.17
N GLY A 490 -19.77 20.00 -3.94
CA GLY A 490 -20.10 20.97 -4.97
C GLY A 490 -19.00 21.20 -6.01
N PHE A 491 -17.80 20.66 -5.82
CA PHE A 491 -16.65 20.82 -6.74
C PHE A 491 -16.40 19.55 -7.55
N LYS A 492 -15.91 19.70 -8.78
CA LYS A 492 -15.59 18.57 -9.66
C LYS A 492 -14.36 17.78 -9.21
N TYR A 493 -13.40 18.41 -8.53
CA TYR A 493 -12.13 17.77 -8.16
C TYR A 493 -11.87 17.87 -6.65
N LEU A 494 -11.67 16.71 -6.00
CA LEU A 494 -11.48 16.58 -4.56
C LEU A 494 -10.14 15.92 -4.24
N PRO A 495 -9.14 16.70 -3.81
CA PRO A 495 -7.83 16.15 -3.47
C PRO A 495 -7.81 15.45 -2.10
N ASP A 496 -7.19 14.28 -2.10
CA ASP A 496 -6.87 13.43 -0.97
C ASP A 496 -5.35 13.33 -0.86
N VAL A 497 -4.80 14.00 0.15
CA VAL A 497 -3.37 14.03 0.47
C VAL A 497 -3.18 13.56 1.90
N ASP A 498 -2.10 12.85 2.14
CA ASP A 498 -1.73 12.30 3.44
C ASP A 498 -1.73 13.36 4.54
N GLY A 499 -1.98 12.91 5.77
CA GLY A 499 -1.73 13.66 6.99
C GLY A 499 -0.58 13.00 7.75
N ASN A 500 -0.75 12.82 9.06
CA ASN A 500 0.20 12.01 9.84
C ASN A 500 0.34 10.60 9.24
N SER A 501 -0.79 10.06 8.77
CA SER A 501 -0.91 8.80 8.02
C SER A 501 -1.76 8.99 6.76
N TYR A 502 -2.46 7.94 6.32
CA TYR A 502 -3.55 8.01 5.34
C TYR A 502 -4.60 9.10 5.67
N SER A 503 -5.30 9.58 4.64
CA SER A 503 -6.43 10.50 4.80
C SER A 503 -7.75 9.75 5.02
N GLY A 504 -8.38 9.95 6.18
CA GLY A 504 -9.69 9.37 6.50
C GLY A 504 -10.86 9.86 5.64
N ARG A 505 -10.66 10.82 4.73
CA ARG A 505 -11.71 11.39 3.85
C ARG A 505 -11.89 10.62 2.54
N PHE A 506 -10.87 9.86 2.12
CA PHE A 506 -10.79 9.26 0.78
C PHE A 506 -12.03 8.40 0.45
N ARG A 507 -12.42 7.53 1.37
CA ARG A 507 -13.57 6.63 1.17
C ARG A 507 -14.87 7.40 0.94
N ALA A 508 -15.17 8.41 1.76
CA ALA A 508 -16.40 9.20 1.60
C ALA A 508 -16.38 10.05 0.33
N PHE A 509 -15.22 10.59 -0.05
CA PHE A 509 -15.04 11.27 -1.32
C PHE A 509 -15.40 10.37 -2.51
N LEU A 510 -14.89 9.14 -2.55
CA LEU A 510 -15.27 8.20 -3.61
C LEU A 510 -16.75 7.82 -3.55
N HIS A 511 -17.24 7.49 -2.35
CA HIS A 511 -18.56 6.90 -2.16
C HIS A 511 -19.72 7.87 -2.41
N ASP A 512 -19.58 9.13 -1.96
CA ASP A 512 -20.73 10.05 -1.85
C ASP A 512 -20.63 11.27 -2.75
N SER A 513 -19.43 11.73 -3.09
CA SER A 513 -19.28 13.03 -3.77
C SER A 513 -19.77 13.03 -5.22
N GLY A 514 -19.49 11.96 -5.99
CA GLY A 514 -19.61 11.98 -7.44
C GLY A 514 -18.66 12.97 -8.13
N SER A 515 -17.54 13.26 -7.49
CA SER A 515 -16.44 14.10 -8.00
C SER A 515 -15.23 13.24 -8.36
N VAL A 516 -14.31 13.78 -9.15
CA VAL A 516 -13.01 13.14 -9.38
C VAL A 516 -12.19 13.29 -8.11
N VAL A 517 -11.83 12.17 -7.50
CA VAL A 517 -10.91 12.16 -6.35
C VAL A 517 -9.48 12.14 -6.88
N LEU A 518 -8.70 13.16 -6.55
CA LEU A 518 -7.26 13.18 -6.84
C LEU A 518 -6.55 12.59 -5.64
N LYS A 519 -5.72 11.55 -5.76
CA LYS A 519 -5.04 10.94 -4.60
C LYS A 519 -3.52 10.94 -4.75
N ALA A 520 -2.83 11.42 -3.72
CA ALA A 520 -1.41 11.21 -3.52
C ALA A 520 -1.19 10.71 -2.08
N THR A 521 -0.54 9.55 -1.96
CA THR A 521 -0.28 8.91 -0.67
C THR A 521 1.00 8.08 -0.70
N LEU A 522 1.61 7.87 0.46
CA LEU A 522 2.65 6.86 0.71
C LEU A 522 2.11 5.62 1.41
N TYR A 523 0.88 5.68 1.91
CA TYR A 523 0.33 4.64 2.76
C TYR A 523 -0.38 3.57 1.93
N ASP A 524 -0.16 2.34 2.35
CA ASP A 524 -0.93 1.17 1.96
C ASP A 524 -2.17 1.08 2.83
N GLU A 525 -3.31 0.82 2.20
CA GLU A 525 -4.60 0.59 2.85
C GLU A 525 -5.20 -0.76 2.40
N TRP A 526 -6.13 -1.31 3.18
CA TRP A 526 -6.78 -2.61 2.92
C TRP A 526 -7.40 -2.75 1.53
N HIS A 527 -7.83 -1.63 0.93
CA HIS A 527 -8.57 -1.59 -0.32
C HIS A 527 -7.72 -1.40 -1.57
N ASP A 528 -6.39 -1.32 -1.45
CA ASP A 528 -5.52 -1.01 -2.60
C ASP A 528 -5.63 -2.04 -3.73
N SER A 529 -5.87 -3.32 -3.41
CA SER A 529 -6.10 -4.38 -4.40
C SER A 529 -7.47 -4.30 -5.07
N ARG A 530 -8.35 -3.38 -4.64
CA ARG A 530 -9.75 -3.24 -5.10
C ARG A 530 -9.96 -2.00 -5.95
N LEU A 531 -9.07 -1.00 -5.88
CA LEU A 531 -9.23 0.26 -6.58
C LEU A 531 -8.19 0.40 -7.69
N MET A 532 -8.64 0.82 -8.87
CA MET A 532 -7.80 1.01 -10.04
C MET A 532 -7.55 2.52 -10.24
N PRO A 533 -6.29 2.99 -10.13
CA PRO A 533 -5.93 4.35 -10.51
C PRO A 533 -6.27 4.62 -12.00
N TRP A 534 -6.58 5.86 -12.32
CA TRP A 534 -7.08 6.34 -13.63
C TRP A 534 -8.47 5.81 -14.05
N LEU A 535 -9.09 4.93 -13.27
CA LEU A 535 -10.46 4.49 -13.50
C LEU A 535 -11.40 4.92 -12.36
N HIS A 536 -11.00 4.66 -11.11
CA HIS A 536 -11.83 4.98 -9.94
C HIS A 536 -11.42 6.31 -9.28
N PHE A 537 -10.17 6.72 -9.46
CA PHE A 537 -9.60 7.98 -8.96
C PHE A 537 -8.42 8.37 -9.86
N VAL A 538 -7.96 9.62 -9.75
CA VAL A 538 -6.78 10.09 -10.48
C VAL A 538 -5.59 10.13 -9.51
N PRO A 539 -4.56 9.29 -9.69
CA PRO A 539 -3.35 9.38 -8.88
C PRO A 539 -2.51 10.59 -9.31
N PHE A 540 -1.76 11.14 -8.37
CA PHE A 540 -0.70 12.11 -8.67
C PHE A 540 0.52 11.84 -7.78
N ASP A 541 1.70 12.22 -8.24
CA ASP A 541 2.98 11.90 -7.62
C ASP A 541 3.14 12.61 -6.25
N ASN A 542 3.88 12.03 -5.31
CA ASN A 542 4.04 12.61 -3.97
C ASN A 542 4.91 13.89 -3.92
N THR A 543 5.60 14.24 -5.02
CA THR A 543 6.17 15.58 -5.22
C THR A 543 5.12 16.62 -5.63
N TYR A 544 3.99 16.15 -6.15
CA TYR A 544 2.87 16.92 -6.74
C TYR A 544 3.20 17.63 -8.05
N ILE A 545 4.35 17.35 -8.66
CA ILE A 545 4.81 18.07 -9.85
C ILE A 545 3.91 17.86 -11.08
N ASP A 546 3.24 16.71 -11.16
CA ASP A 546 2.32 16.33 -12.23
C ASP A 546 0.90 16.91 -12.06
N VAL A 547 0.59 17.53 -10.92
CA VAL A 547 -0.75 18.09 -10.63
C VAL A 547 -1.16 19.15 -11.65
N TYR A 548 -0.21 19.97 -12.13
CA TYR A 548 -0.52 21.01 -13.11
C TYR A 548 -0.94 20.42 -14.45
N GLY A 549 -0.24 19.39 -14.94
CA GLY A 549 -0.61 18.70 -16.18
C GLY A 549 -1.94 17.95 -16.06
N ILE A 550 -2.21 17.35 -14.89
CA ILE A 550 -3.49 16.70 -14.61
C ILE A 550 -4.65 17.70 -14.64
N LEU A 551 -4.51 18.84 -13.95
CA LEU A 551 -5.55 19.85 -13.92
C LEU A 551 -5.73 20.54 -15.27
N ASP A 552 -4.65 20.77 -16.01
CA ASP A 552 -4.70 21.34 -17.35
C ASP A 552 -5.50 20.44 -18.29
N PHE A 553 -5.17 19.15 -18.32
CA PHE A 553 -5.88 18.13 -19.10
C PHE A 553 -7.38 18.10 -18.78
N PHE A 554 -7.77 18.08 -17.49
CA PHE A 554 -9.17 17.92 -17.14
C PHE A 554 -10.00 19.21 -17.07
N ILE A 555 -9.38 20.38 -16.90
CA ILE A 555 -10.09 21.67 -16.67
C ILE A 555 -9.88 22.65 -17.82
N ALA A 556 -8.66 22.75 -18.35
CA ALA A 556 -8.29 23.83 -19.28
C ALA A 556 -8.32 23.43 -20.75
N ALA A 557 -8.38 22.13 -21.07
CA ALA A 557 -8.43 21.66 -22.45
C ALA A 557 -9.63 22.26 -23.21
N GLU A 558 -9.35 22.98 -24.30
CA GLU A 558 -10.36 23.55 -25.20
C GLU A 558 -10.81 22.51 -26.25
N ASP A 559 -11.36 21.39 -25.79
CA ASP A 559 -11.63 20.19 -26.60
C ASP A 559 -13.13 19.91 -26.83
N ASN A 560 -13.96 20.94 -26.71
CA ASN A 560 -15.43 20.83 -26.70
C ASN A 560 -15.98 19.90 -25.58
N GLY A 561 -15.29 19.81 -24.45
CA GLY A 561 -15.72 19.10 -23.25
C GLY A 561 -15.50 17.59 -23.32
N VAL A 562 -14.56 17.13 -24.13
CA VAL A 562 -14.19 15.70 -24.22
C VAL A 562 -13.53 15.26 -22.90
N HIS A 563 -12.55 16.01 -22.39
CA HIS A 563 -11.88 15.72 -21.13
C HIS A 563 -12.77 15.96 -19.91
N ASP A 564 -13.72 16.90 -19.97
CA ASP A 564 -14.74 17.06 -18.91
C ASP A 564 -15.66 15.83 -18.79
N LYS A 565 -16.09 15.25 -19.93
CA LYS A 565 -16.87 13.99 -19.94
C LYS A 565 -16.02 12.81 -19.47
N LEU A 566 -14.72 12.81 -19.74
CA LEU A 566 -13.81 11.79 -19.26
C LEU A 566 -13.64 11.88 -17.74
N ALA A 567 -13.52 13.08 -17.19
CA ALA A 567 -13.55 13.34 -15.75
C ALA A 567 -14.88 12.90 -15.12
N GLU A 568 -16.03 13.22 -15.74
CA GLU A 568 -17.35 12.75 -15.29
C GLU A 568 -17.41 11.21 -15.23
N ARG A 569 -16.83 10.54 -16.23
CA ARG A 569 -16.78 9.08 -16.27
C ARG A 569 -15.94 8.53 -15.11
N ILE A 570 -14.74 9.06 -14.86
CA ILE A 570 -13.89 8.62 -13.73
C ILE A 570 -14.63 8.82 -12.40
N ALA A 571 -15.25 9.99 -12.20
CA ALA A 571 -16.04 10.27 -11.00
C ALA A 571 -17.22 9.31 -10.83
N GLY A 572 -17.91 8.99 -11.94
CA GLY A 572 -19.02 8.04 -11.98
C GLY A 572 -18.59 6.61 -11.67
N GLU A 573 -17.56 6.11 -12.36
CA GLU A 573 -16.99 4.78 -12.18
C GLU A 573 -16.44 4.61 -10.75
N GLY A 574 -15.68 5.58 -10.25
CA GLY A 574 -15.18 5.59 -8.88
C GLY A 574 -16.29 5.49 -7.85
N ARG A 575 -17.36 6.26 -8.02
CA ARG A 575 -18.53 6.20 -7.12
C ARG A 575 -19.26 4.87 -7.20
N VAL A 576 -19.60 4.41 -8.41
CA VAL A 576 -20.32 3.14 -8.60
C VAL A 576 -19.52 1.98 -8.04
N TRP A 577 -18.20 1.97 -8.28
CA TRP A 577 -17.33 0.92 -7.82
C TRP A 577 -17.11 0.93 -6.30
N ALA A 578 -16.87 2.11 -5.71
CA ALA A 578 -16.77 2.24 -4.25
C ALA A 578 -18.04 1.76 -3.52
N ASN A 579 -19.21 2.01 -4.11
CA ASN A 579 -20.51 1.51 -3.62
C ASN A 579 -20.70 -0.01 -3.82
N LYS A 580 -19.74 -0.73 -4.40
CA LYS A 580 -19.76 -2.19 -4.58
C LYS A 580 -18.65 -2.92 -3.83
N VAL A 581 -17.50 -2.28 -3.60
CA VAL A 581 -16.32 -2.96 -3.02
C VAL A 581 -15.76 -2.32 -1.75
N LEU A 582 -16.27 -1.15 -1.34
CA LEU A 582 -15.86 -0.43 -0.12
C LEU A 582 -17.01 -0.23 0.87
N ARG A 583 -18.12 -0.95 0.74
CA ARG A 583 -19.24 -0.86 1.68
C ARG A 583 -18.83 -1.40 3.04
N ARG A 584 -19.65 -1.12 4.05
CA ARG A 584 -19.48 -1.72 5.38
C ARG A 584 -19.46 -3.25 5.34
N ALA A 585 -20.30 -3.86 4.49
CA ALA A 585 -20.30 -5.30 4.27
C ALA A 585 -18.98 -5.82 3.64
N ASP A 586 -18.36 -5.05 2.73
CA ASP A 586 -17.10 -5.44 2.10
C ASP A 586 -15.91 -5.34 3.08
N MET A 587 -15.92 -4.33 3.97
CA MET A 587 -14.98 -4.23 5.09
C MET A 587 -15.12 -5.40 6.07
N ALA A 588 -16.36 -5.77 6.42
CA ALA A 588 -16.64 -6.93 7.25
C ALA A 588 -16.17 -8.24 6.60
N LEU A 589 -16.42 -8.42 5.30
CA LEU A 589 -15.98 -9.59 4.55
C LEU A 589 -14.45 -9.72 4.50
N TYR A 590 -13.74 -8.61 4.33
CA TYR A 590 -12.27 -8.57 4.38
C TYR A 590 -11.75 -8.94 5.77
N VAL A 591 -12.30 -8.32 6.83
CA VAL A 591 -11.88 -8.58 8.22
C VAL A 591 -12.19 -10.00 8.65
N TRP A 592 -13.35 -10.55 8.27
CA TRP A 592 -13.68 -11.95 8.54
C TRP A 592 -12.63 -12.88 7.93
N ARG A 593 -12.30 -12.70 6.65
CA ARG A 593 -11.25 -13.50 6.00
C ARG A 593 -9.91 -13.35 6.70
N LEU A 594 -9.50 -12.13 7.00
CA LEU A 594 -8.25 -11.83 7.69
C LEU A 594 -8.15 -12.57 9.03
N ILE A 595 -9.22 -12.54 9.82
CA ILE A 595 -9.26 -13.20 11.14
C ILE A 595 -9.20 -14.72 10.99
N LEU A 596 -9.89 -15.32 10.02
CA LEU A 596 -9.80 -16.76 9.76
C LEU A 596 -8.36 -17.19 9.40
N GLU A 597 -7.68 -16.42 8.55
CA GLU A 597 -6.28 -16.69 8.19
C GLU A 597 -5.31 -16.47 9.35
N PHE A 598 -5.51 -15.42 10.14
CA PHE A 598 -4.68 -15.14 11.30
C PHE A 598 -4.89 -16.18 12.42
N ALA A 599 -6.14 -16.60 12.67
CA ALA A 599 -6.43 -17.69 13.58
C ALA A 599 -5.80 -19.00 13.10
N ARG A 600 -5.77 -19.25 11.78
CA ARG A 600 -5.07 -20.39 11.20
C ARG A 600 -3.58 -20.33 11.43
N LEU A 601 -2.93 -19.18 11.23
CA LEU A 601 -1.51 -18.98 11.54
C LEU A 601 -1.17 -19.35 12.99
N CYS A 602 -2.10 -19.02 13.88
CA CYS A 602 -2.05 -19.29 15.30
C CYS A 602 -2.40 -20.73 15.69
N ASP A 603 -2.78 -21.64 14.78
CA ASP A 603 -3.11 -23.04 15.11
C ASP A 603 -1.90 -23.97 14.90
N ASP A 604 -1.64 -24.90 15.83
CA ASP A 604 -0.52 -25.84 15.70
C ASP A 604 -0.68 -26.79 14.49
N ARG A 605 -1.89 -26.92 13.95
CA ARG A 605 -2.22 -27.72 12.76
C ARG A 605 -2.37 -26.87 11.50
N ARG A 606 -1.88 -25.63 11.48
CA ARG A 606 -2.04 -24.64 10.38
C ARG A 606 -1.80 -25.17 8.97
N ASP A 607 -0.86 -26.10 8.79
CA ASP A 607 -0.50 -26.65 7.48
C ASP A 607 -1.57 -27.58 6.90
N VAL A 608 -2.38 -28.20 7.76
CA VAL A 608 -3.45 -29.13 7.37
C VAL A 608 -4.84 -28.61 7.73
N LEU A 609 -4.95 -27.44 8.36
CA LEU A 609 -6.22 -26.82 8.66
C LEU A 609 -6.86 -26.26 7.38
N GLY A 610 -8.12 -26.62 7.11
CA GLY A 610 -8.83 -26.11 5.95
C GLY A 610 -10.24 -26.66 5.79
N TRP A 611 -10.96 -26.09 4.83
CA TRP A 611 -12.29 -26.47 4.41
C TRP A 611 -12.23 -27.40 3.19
N ILE A 612 -13.07 -28.44 3.18
CA ILE A 612 -13.12 -29.51 2.16
C ILE A 612 -14.54 -29.97 1.79
N ASP A 613 -15.59 -29.24 2.20
CA ASP A 613 -16.95 -29.72 1.98
C ASP A 613 -17.36 -29.70 0.49
N ASP A 614 -16.63 -28.95 -0.35
CA ASP A 614 -16.73 -29.03 -1.81
C ASP A 614 -16.47 -30.44 -2.35
N LEU A 615 -15.66 -31.24 -1.64
CA LEU A 615 -15.29 -32.60 -2.06
C LEU A 615 -16.32 -33.66 -1.67
N ASN A 616 -17.23 -33.36 -0.74
CA ASN A 616 -18.29 -34.27 -0.30
C ASN A 616 -19.54 -34.23 -1.21
N SER A 617 -19.50 -33.41 -2.26
CA SER A 617 -20.63 -33.14 -3.16
C SER A 617 -20.65 -33.98 -4.44
N TYR A 618 -19.82 -35.04 -4.53
CA TYR A 618 -19.71 -35.94 -5.67
C TYR A 618 -20.02 -37.39 -5.32
#